data_AF-A0AA38GVG1-F1
#
_entry.id   AF-A0AA38GVG1-F1
#
_cell.length_a   1.000
_cell.length_b   1.000
_cell.length_c   1.000
_cell.angle_alpha   90.00
_cell.angle_beta   90.00
_cell.angle_gamma   90.00
#
_symmetry.space_group_name_H-M   'P 1'
#
loop_
_entity.id
_entity.type
_entity.pdbx_description
1 polymer ?
#
loop_
_entity_poly.entity_id
_entity_poly.type
_entity_poly.pdbx_seq_one_letter_code
_entity_poly.pdbx_strand_id
1 'polypeptide(L)' 'ILDVTHEDVSVHLFLETLQGPAAEWFQHLPAGSITSWATLQTAFEDRYKPSEDAFTLLSKITHLKKEVNET' A
#
# COMPACT_ATOMS: atom_id res chain seq x y z
N ILE A 1 -23.91 1.18 23.06
CA ILE A 1 -22.88 0.20 22.61
C ILE A 1 -22.49 0.68 21.23
N LEU A 2 -21.24 1.06 21.00
CA LEU A 2 -20.78 1.46 19.67
C LEU A 2 -20.84 0.21 18.80
N ASP A 3 -21.59 0.28 17.69
CA ASP A 3 -21.69 -0.79 16.71
C ASP A 3 -20.39 -0.82 15.90
N VAL A 4 -19.39 -1.49 16.45
CA VAL A 4 -18.07 -1.65 15.80
C VAL A 4 -18.22 -2.73 14.74
N THR A 5 -18.03 -2.34 13.49
CA THR A 5 -18.09 -3.26 12.36
C THR A 5 -16.77 -4.00 12.17
N HIS A 6 -16.79 -5.11 11.43
CA HIS A 6 -15.57 -5.80 11.02
C HIS A 6 -14.62 -4.90 10.22
N GLU A 7 -15.18 -3.95 9.46
CA GLU A 7 -14.41 -2.98 8.69
C GLU A 7 -13.64 -2.02 9.59
N ASP A 8 -14.27 -1.53 10.67
CA ASP A 8 -13.62 -0.67 11.67
C ASP A 8 -12.40 -1.37 12.30
N VAL A 9 -12.55 -2.66 12.62
CA VAL A 9 -11.45 -3.48 13.17
C VAL A 9 -10.34 -3.66 12.14
N SER A 10 -10.68 -3.92 10.89
CA SER A 10 -9.71 -4.14 9.81
C SER A 10 -8.89 -2.89 9.53
N VAL A 11 -9.55 -1.73 9.45
CA VAL A 11 -8.89 -0.43 9.30
C VAL A 11 -7.95 -0.21 10.47
N HIS A 12 -8.44 -0.33 11.71
CA HIS A 12 -7.63 -0.09 12.89
C HIS A 12 -6.38 -0.99 12.92
N LEU A 13 -6.55 -2.30 12.71
CA LEU A 13 -5.43 -3.25 12.71
C LEU A 13 -4.40 -2.94 11.62
N PHE A 14 -4.82 -2.53 10.42
CA PHE A 14 -3.88 -2.15 9.37
C PHE A 14 -3.08 -0.91 9.74
N LEU A 15 -3.70 0.09 10.38
CA LEU A 15 -2.99 1.30 10.84
C LEU A 15 -1.90 0.97 11.86
N GLU A 16 -2.12 -0.03 12.72
CA GLU A 16 -1.09 -0.51 13.67
C GLU A 16 0.11 -1.17 12.98
N THR A 17 -0.03 -1.60 11.72
CA THR A 17 1.09 -2.17 10.95
C THR A 17 1.98 -1.09 10.32
N LEU A 18 1.49 0.16 10.23
CA LEU A 18 2.24 1.24 9.59
C LEU A 18 3.44 1.63 10.44
N GLN A 19 4.59 1.76 9.80
CA GLN A 19 5.85 2.16 10.44
C GLN A 19 6.60 3.15 9.57
N GLY A 20 7.46 3.96 10.21
CA GLY A 20 8.34 4.91 9.51
C GLY A 20 7.58 5.84 8.55
N PRO A 21 8.01 5.96 7.27
CA PRO A 21 7.38 6.85 6.30
C PRO A 21 5.89 6.58 6.07
N ALA A 22 5.43 5.33 6.22
CA ALA A 22 4.03 4.98 6.05
C ALA A 22 3.16 5.49 7.20
N ALA A 23 3.65 5.39 8.44
CA ALA A 23 2.96 5.94 9.60
C ALA A 23 2.93 7.48 9.53
N GLU A 24 4.05 8.11 9.17
CA GLU A 24 4.14 9.56 9.01
C GLU A 24 3.16 10.06 7.93
N TRP A 25 3.12 9.41 6.77
CA TRP A 25 2.17 9.75 5.71
C TRP A 25 0.72 9.72 6.19
N PHE A 26 0.33 8.65 6.91
CA PHE A 26 -1.03 8.51 7.40
C PHE A 26 -1.41 9.61 8.39
N GLN A 27 -0.49 9.99 9.29
CA GLN A 27 -0.70 11.07 10.27
C GLN A 27 -0.91 12.45 9.63
N HIS A 28 -0.42 12.66 8.40
CA HIS A 28 -0.59 13.91 7.65
C HIS A 28 -1.82 13.93 6.75
N LEU A 29 -2.62 12.86 6.70
CA LEU A 29 -3.87 12.86 5.95
C LEU A 29 -4.91 13.78 6.62
N PRO A 30 -5.76 14.47 5.84
CA PRO A 30 -6.83 15.28 6.40
C PRO A 30 -7.74 14.45 7.30
N ALA A 31 -8.14 15.00 8.46
CA ALA A 31 -9.05 14.32 9.36
C ALA A 31 -10.35 13.94 8.64
N GLY A 32 -10.77 12.68 8.78
CA GLY A 32 -11.96 12.16 8.10
C GLY A 32 -11.78 11.85 6.61
N SER A 33 -10.56 11.90 6.06
CA SER A 33 -10.32 11.50 4.67
C SER A 33 -10.43 10.00 4.45
N ILE A 34 -10.19 9.19 5.48
CA ILE A 34 -10.33 7.74 5.46
C ILE A 34 -11.59 7.38 6.25
N THR A 35 -12.65 7.00 5.52
CA THR A 35 -13.95 6.64 6.08
C THR A 35 -14.31 5.16 5.93
N SER A 36 -13.51 4.41 5.18
CA SER A 36 -13.75 2.99 4.90
C SER A 36 -12.42 2.30 4.58
N TRP A 37 -12.43 0.97 4.60
CA TRP A 37 -11.30 0.16 4.16
C TRP A 37 -10.92 0.45 2.72
N ALA A 38 -11.91 0.58 1.84
CA ALA A 38 -11.68 0.84 0.41
C ALA A 38 -10.91 2.15 0.19
N THR A 39 -11.28 3.23 0.89
CA THR A 39 -10.59 4.51 0.76
C THR A 39 -9.16 4.45 1.30
N LEU A 40 -8.93 3.72 2.40
CA LEU A 40 -7.60 3.49 2.94
C LEU A 40 -6.72 2.73 1.96
N GLN A 41 -7.23 1.64 1.42
CA GLN A 41 -6.52 0.78 0.48
C GLN A 41 -6.13 1.57 -0.78
N THR A 42 -7.06 2.30 -1.39
CA THR A 42 -6.77 3.12 -2.58
C THR A 42 -5.71 4.17 -2.29
N ALA A 43 -5.84 4.93 -1.20
CA ALA A 43 -4.87 5.97 -0.85
C ALA A 43 -3.47 5.40 -0.58
N PHE A 44 -3.39 4.22 0.06
CA PHE A 44 -2.13 3.54 0.31
C PHE A 44 -1.49 3.02 -0.98
N GLU A 45 -2.26 2.37 -1.85
CA GLU A 45 -1.79 1.91 -3.15
C GLU A 45 -1.31 3.07 -4.02
N ASP A 46 -2.08 4.16 -4.12
CA ASP A 46 -1.69 5.34 -4.91
C ASP A 46 -0.35 5.95 -4.45
N ARG A 47 -0.04 5.83 -3.14
CA ARG A 47 1.20 6.35 -2.58
C ARG A 47 2.40 5.41 -2.70
N TYR A 48 2.18 4.11 -2.46
CA TYR A 48 3.27 3.15 -2.26
C TYR A 48 3.40 2.09 -3.35
N LYS A 49 2.39 1.93 -4.20
CA LYS A 49 2.46 1.00 -5.33
C LYS A 49 3.49 1.53 -6.34
N PRO A 50 4.49 0.71 -6.71
CA PRO A 50 5.40 1.09 -7.78
C PRO A 50 4.61 1.36 -9.06
N SER A 51 4.76 2.56 -9.63
CA SER A 51 4.24 2.84 -10.98
C SER A 51 5.19 2.22 -12.01
N GLU A 52 5.15 0.91 -12.16
CA GLU A 52 5.84 0.28 -13.27
C GLU A 52 4.93 0.33 -14.48
N ASP A 53 5.26 1.21 -15.42
CA ASP A 53 4.61 1.18 -16.72
C ASP A 53 4.98 -0.12 -17.46
N ALA A 54 4.09 -0.55 -18.36
CA ALA A 54 4.26 -1.81 -19.09
C ALA A 54 5.57 -1.85 -19.89
N PHE A 55 6.08 -0.70 -20.34
CA PHE A 55 7.32 -0.63 -21.10
C PHE A 55 8.54 -0.87 -20.19
N THR A 56 8.54 -0.31 -18.98
CA THR A 56 9.56 -0.57 -17.95
C THR A 56 9.58 -2.05 -17.55
N LEU A 57 8.41 -2.67 -17.40
CA LEU A 57 8.31 -4.12 -17.13
C LEU A 57 8.86 -4.95 -18.29
N LEU A 58 8.49 -4.64 -19.54
CA LEU A 58 8.99 -5.34 -20.72
C LEU A 58 10.50 -5.17 -20.89
N SER A 59 11.03 -3.98 -20.62
CA SER A 59 12.47 -3.74 -20.63
C SER A 59 13.18 -4.60 -19.58
N LYS A 60 12.67 -4.67 -18.34
CA LYS A 60 13.23 -5.55 -17.29
C LYS A 60 13.21 -7.01 -17.70
N ILE A 61 12.12 -7.50 -18.29
CA ILE A 61 12.01 -8.90 -18.75
C ILE A 61 13.00 -9.19 -19.87
N THR A 62 13.09 -8.31 -20.87
CA THR A 62 13.98 -8.51 -22.04
C THR A 62 15.46 -8.38 -21.68
N HIS A 63 15.80 -7.67 -20.61
CA HIS A 63 17.16 -7.52 -20.10
C HIS A 63 17.49 -8.43 -18.92
N LEU A 64 16.54 -9.25 -18.46
CA LEU A 64 16.79 -10.24 -17.43
C LEU A 64 17.79 -11.28 -17.97
N LYS A 65 18.92 -11.42 -17.29
CA LYS A 65 19.91 -12.46 -17.58
C LYS A 65 19.95 -13.40 -16.39
N LYS A 66 19.92 -14.70 -16.67
CA LYS A 66 20.17 -15.72 -15.66
C LYS A 66 21.63 -15.64 -15.26
N GLU A 67 21.91 -15.37 -14.00
CA GLU A 67 23.28 -15.39 -13.49
C GLU A 67 23.80 -16.83 -13.40
N VAL A 68 25.12 -17.01 -13.54
CA VAL A 68 25.77 -18.34 -13.64
C VAL A 68 25.49 -19.25 -12.43
N ASN A 69 25.11 -18.66 -11.30
CA ASN A 69 24.84 -19.31 -10.02
C ASN A 69 23.36 -19.31 -9.61
N GLU A 70 22.44 -18.89 -10.48
CA GLU A 70 21.00 -18.99 -10.21
C GLU A 70 20.53 -20.44 -10.45
N THR A 71 19.85 -21.03 -9.45
CA THR A 71 19.26 -22.37 -9.54
C THR A 71 17.94 -22.33 -10.30
#